data_AF-A0A517D8D4-F1
#
_entry.id   AF-A0A517D8D4-F1
#
_cell.length_a   1.000
_cell.length_b   1.000
_cell.length_c   1.000
_cell.angle_alpha   90.00
_cell.angle_beta   90.00
_cell.angle_gamma   90.00
#
_symmetry.space_group_name_H-M   'P 1'
#
loop_
_entity.id
_entity.type
_entity.pdbx_description
1 polymer ?
#
loop_
_entity_poly.entity_id
_entity_poly.type
_entity_poly.pdbx_seq_one_letter_code
_entity_poly.pdbx_strand_id
1 'polypeptide(L)'
;MQSKNLLILARELNISVIRLRSILLYMLNDLNVAADKLSTRDIYDVIKSIDRKNYYYTVPEDLCSILFEQKAESKSLIPIDQVVEENKIVPYTMREFINEQKVSGGGDGRLSNNDIFRKNIFSDPKKVYVVKRRVNVFLNYFFIYLSEKSKRQIASLPSDGELTTFKLLDDVQNKTSTRGRIIGFARNADKKLTPIVAFLNGKISFLSEIFSWPKKKVEFPKSKTNNGKQMNFSISLEDCLNKNTYGYLNIFLAVVEKHNVDFEVVRTGKTISFMVTTNAFVINLNDFLTSNLTSKSAKRERAYQFGNIGKAGEGVEKTKYLEFVPQEMVGFLKSHCLEKATVFLTSGDNPQIKCYTDYVMLPLMFPKEMRDAVVRLANTNGISTSRMFMTAFQASQIFLNETDLNIAMGKMYQMMSALDTVLTQENKSNKTSKPKTMVDLIEDILHSKKSTQQANLESE
;
A
#
# COMPACT_ATOMS: atom_id res chain seq x y z
N MET A 1 8.44 2.66 53.03
CA MET A 1 9.27 1.43 52.94
C MET A 1 10.39 1.57 53.98
N GLN A 2 10.82 0.51 54.67
CA GLN A 2 11.89 0.64 55.69
C GLN A 2 13.25 0.92 55.03
N SER A 3 14.07 1.78 55.64
CA SER A 3 15.42 2.07 55.19
C SER A 3 16.30 0.81 55.23
N LYS A 4 17.07 0.55 54.15
CA LYS A 4 17.82 -0.70 53.96
C LYS A 4 19.31 -0.45 54.02
N ASN A 5 20.07 -1.32 54.69
CA ASN A 5 21.53 -1.29 54.58
C ASN A 5 22.01 -1.96 53.28
N LEU A 6 23.27 -1.72 52.91
CA LEU A 6 23.84 -2.18 51.64
C LEU A 6 23.82 -3.70 51.45
N LEU A 7 24.03 -4.49 52.51
CA LEU A 7 23.99 -5.96 52.41
C LEU A 7 22.59 -6.46 52.12
N ILE A 8 21.58 -5.92 52.81
CA ILE A 8 20.18 -6.27 52.60
C ILE A 8 19.75 -5.89 51.19
N LEU A 9 20.08 -4.66 50.75
CA LEU A 9 19.75 -4.18 49.42
C LEU A 9 20.37 -5.05 48.31
N ALA A 10 21.67 -5.34 48.41
CA ALA A 10 22.35 -6.18 47.42
C ALA A 10 21.77 -7.61 47.36
N ARG A 11 21.44 -8.18 48.53
CA ARG A 11 20.79 -9.49 48.64
C ARG A 11 19.42 -9.50 47.96
N GLU A 12 18.58 -8.51 48.23
CA GLU A 12 17.23 -8.42 47.65
C GLU A 12 17.25 -8.16 46.14
N LEU A 13 18.22 -7.37 45.66
CA LEU A 13 18.47 -7.19 44.21
C LEU A 13 19.11 -8.42 43.55
N ASN A 14 19.50 -9.42 44.34
CA ASN A 14 20.23 -10.62 43.95
C ASN A 14 21.50 -10.29 43.14
N ILE A 15 22.35 -9.44 43.71
CA ILE A 15 23.64 -9.01 43.13
C ILE A 15 24.72 -8.90 44.21
N SER A 16 25.99 -8.91 43.81
CA SER A 16 27.08 -8.59 44.73
C SER A 16 27.17 -7.09 45.01
N VAL A 17 27.73 -6.71 46.16
CA VAL A 17 27.98 -5.29 46.50
C VAL A 17 28.93 -4.63 45.48
N ILE A 18 29.89 -5.38 44.94
CA ILE A 18 30.78 -4.92 43.86
C ILE A 18 29.98 -4.60 42.59
N ARG A 19 29.00 -5.44 42.25
CA ARG A 19 28.12 -5.18 41.11
C ARG A 19 27.20 -3.99 41.37
N LEU A 20 26.68 -3.83 42.59
CA LEU A 20 25.88 -2.67 43.00
C LEU A 20 26.68 -1.37 42.81
N ARG A 21 27.94 -1.33 43.26
CA ARG A 21 28.84 -0.19 43.01
C ARG A 21 28.94 0.15 41.53
N SER A 22 29.13 -0.85 40.69
CA SER A 22 29.27 -0.65 39.23
C SER A 22 27.99 -0.10 38.61
N ILE A 23 26.83 -0.54 39.08
CA ILE A 23 25.51 -0.05 38.64
C ILE A 23 25.32 1.41 39.04
N LEU A 24 25.67 1.77 40.27
CA LEU A 24 25.59 3.15 40.77
C LEU A 24 26.53 4.09 40.01
N LEU A 25 27.75 3.64 39.69
CA LEU A 25 28.67 4.39 38.83
C LEU A 25 28.11 4.59 37.42
N TYR A 26 27.46 3.57 36.86
CA TYR A 26 26.81 3.71 35.56
C TYR A 26 25.64 4.72 35.61
N MET A 27 24.84 4.68 36.68
CA MET A 27 23.75 5.61 36.92
C MET A 27 24.21 7.07 37.01
N LEU A 28 25.38 7.32 37.62
CA LEU A 28 26.00 8.66 37.64
C LEU A 28 26.43 9.14 36.24
N ASN A 29 26.91 8.23 35.40
CA ASN A 29 27.40 8.57 34.06
C ASN A 29 26.28 8.75 33.03
N ASP A 30 25.08 8.19 33.26
CA ASP A 30 23.92 8.28 32.37
C ASP A 30 22.73 8.93 33.09
N LEU A 31 22.87 10.24 33.38
CA LEU A 31 21.96 11.08 34.19
C LEU A 31 20.48 11.01 33.75
N ASN A 32 20.21 10.66 32.49
CA ASN A 32 18.85 10.52 31.96
C ASN A 32 18.06 9.35 32.60
N VAL A 33 18.71 8.42 33.31
CA VAL A 33 18.02 7.32 34.00
C VAL A 33 17.53 7.73 35.40
N ALA A 34 18.00 8.86 35.94
CA ALA A 34 17.74 9.30 37.31
C ALA A 34 17.05 10.67 37.42
N ALA A 35 16.77 11.32 36.29
CA ALA A 35 16.24 12.68 36.26
C ALA A 35 14.87 12.78 36.97
N ASP A 36 14.75 13.80 37.82
CA ASP A 36 13.58 14.29 38.59
C ASP A 36 13.34 13.74 40.00
N LYS A 37 14.03 12.69 40.49
CA LYS A 37 13.73 12.11 41.83
C LYS A 37 14.92 11.81 42.74
N LEU A 38 16.16 12.02 42.32
CA LEU A 38 17.31 11.58 43.10
C LEU A 38 18.46 12.61 43.15
N SER A 39 19.01 12.82 44.34
CA SER A 39 20.23 13.62 44.52
C SER A 39 21.46 12.83 44.05
N THR A 40 22.27 13.42 43.16
CA THR A 40 23.56 12.83 42.73
C THR A 40 24.51 12.61 43.90
N ARG A 41 24.38 13.42 44.96
CA ARG A 41 25.13 13.29 46.21
C ARG A 41 24.80 11.99 46.94
N ASP A 42 23.53 11.58 46.94
CA ASP A 42 23.08 10.35 47.60
C ASP A 42 23.69 9.12 46.94
N ILE A 43 23.78 9.11 45.61
CA ILE A 43 24.46 8.03 44.86
C ILE A 43 25.95 8.00 45.23
N TYR A 44 26.60 9.18 45.29
CA TYR A 44 28.02 9.29 45.60
C TYR A 44 28.34 8.81 47.03
N ASP A 45 27.51 9.19 48.02
CA ASP A 45 27.70 8.79 49.42
C ASP A 45 27.53 7.27 49.60
N VAL A 46 26.63 6.66 48.84
CA VAL A 46 26.48 5.19 48.81
C VAL A 46 27.70 4.52 48.18
N ILE A 47 28.20 5.01 47.04
CA ILE A 47 29.43 4.48 46.41
C ILE A 47 30.62 4.58 47.36
N LYS A 48 30.80 5.74 48.00
CA LYS A 48 31.88 5.99 48.97
C LYS A 48 31.78 5.05 50.17
N SER A 49 30.57 4.73 50.61
CA SER A 49 30.33 3.78 51.69
C SER A 49 30.70 2.34 51.28
N ILE A 50 30.40 1.95 50.04
CA ILE A 50 30.87 0.67 49.48
C ILE A 50 32.41 0.63 49.42
N ASP A 51 33.05 1.70 48.95
CA ASP A 51 34.52 1.79 48.84
C ASP A 51 35.23 1.71 50.19
N ARG A 52 34.60 2.27 51.23
CA ARG A 52 35.05 2.18 52.63
C ARG A 52 34.69 0.85 53.30
N LYS A 53 34.06 -0.09 52.59
CA LYS A 53 33.53 -1.36 53.12
C LYS A 53 32.54 -1.17 54.28
N ASN A 54 31.88 -0.01 54.35
CA ASN A 54 30.84 0.29 55.33
C ASN A 54 29.49 -0.29 54.88
N TYR A 55 29.34 -1.61 54.95
CA TYR A 55 28.15 -2.28 54.41
C TYR A 55 26.88 -2.13 55.26
N TYR A 56 26.98 -1.51 56.44
CA TYR A 56 25.85 -1.17 57.30
C TYR A 56 25.26 0.20 56.99
N TYR A 57 25.86 0.94 56.04
CA TYR A 57 25.34 2.23 55.61
C TYR A 57 23.90 2.10 55.10
N THR A 58 23.03 2.96 55.64
CA THR A 58 21.62 3.06 55.27
C THR A 58 21.48 3.75 53.92
N VAL A 59 20.91 3.04 52.95
CA VAL A 59 20.69 3.56 51.60
C VAL A 59 19.40 4.39 51.58
N PRO A 60 19.40 5.59 50.94
CA PRO A 60 18.20 6.39 50.78
C PRO A 60 17.05 5.64 50.12
N GLU A 61 15.83 5.89 50.59
CA GLU A 61 14.63 5.16 50.16
C GLU A 61 14.31 5.40 48.68
N ASP A 62 14.50 6.63 48.19
CA ASP A 62 14.30 6.96 46.77
C ASP A 62 15.27 6.18 45.87
N LEU A 63 16.53 6.03 46.30
CA LEU A 63 17.52 5.25 45.55
C LEU A 63 17.18 3.77 45.57
N CYS A 64 16.72 3.24 46.72
CA CYS A 64 16.22 1.87 46.80
C CYS A 64 15.05 1.65 45.82
N SER A 65 14.09 2.58 45.80
CA SER A 65 12.91 2.51 44.94
C SER A 65 13.28 2.48 43.46
N ILE A 66 14.15 3.39 43.00
CA ILE A 66 14.62 3.42 41.61
C ILE A 66 15.39 2.14 41.26
N LEU A 67 16.24 1.62 42.17
CA LEU A 67 16.98 0.38 41.93
C LEU A 67 16.02 -0.83 41.77
N PHE A 68 14.96 -0.92 42.58
CA PHE A 68 13.97 -1.99 42.45
C PHE A 68 13.12 -1.86 41.20
N GLU A 69 12.67 -0.64 40.86
CA GLU A 69 11.95 -0.36 39.61
C GLU A 69 12.79 -0.77 38.39
N GLN A 70 14.04 -0.29 38.33
CA GLN A 70 14.96 -0.64 37.25
C GLN A 70 15.27 -2.15 37.23
N LYS A 71 15.38 -2.81 38.39
CA LYS A 71 15.57 -4.27 38.44
C LYS A 71 14.36 -5.00 37.89
N ALA A 72 13.14 -4.58 38.23
CA ALA A 72 11.92 -5.17 37.70
C ALA A 72 11.83 -4.98 36.18
N GLU A 73 12.12 -3.78 35.68
CA GLU A 73 12.12 -3.46 34.26
C GLU A 73 13.15 -4.27 33.47
N SER A 74 14.33 -4.53 34.05
CA SER A 74 15.40 -5.31 33.39
C SER A 74 14.93 -6.70 32.94
N LYS A 75 13.99 -7.32 33.66
CA LYS A 75 13.41 -8.63 33.32
C LYS A 75 12.57 -8.60 32.06
N SER A 76 12.11 -7.42 31.64
CA SER A 76 11.31 -7.21 30.44
C SER A 76 12.15 -6.87 29.21
N LEU A 77 13.48 -6.83 29.35
CA LEU A 77 14.41 -6.48 28.29
C LEU A 77 15.11 -7.73 27.74
N ILE A 78 15.32 -7.76 26.43
CA ILE A 78 16.04 -8.83 25.73
C ILE A 78 17.20 -8.18 24.96
N PRO A 79 18.44 -8.70 25.08
CA PRO A 79 19.56 -8.20 24.30
C PRO A 79 19.34 -8.48 22.81
N ILE A 80 19.72 -7.53 21.95
CA ILE A 80 19.54 -7.69 20.50
C ILE A 80 20.27 -8.91 19.95
N ASP A 81 21.43 -9.27 20.51
CA ASP A 81 22.17 -10.47 20.08
C ASP A 81 21.30 -11.73 20.16
N GLN A 82 20.49 -11.85 21.23
CA GLN A 82 19.55 -12.95 21.38
C GLN A 82 18.43 -12.87 20.34
N VAL A 83 17.88 -11.68 20.07
CA VAL A 83 16.85 -11.49 19.02
C VAL A 83 17.40 -11.87 17.64
N VAL A 84 18.65 -11.52 17.35
CA VAL A 84 19.33 -11.84 16.09
C VAL A 84 19.49 -13.35 15.91
N GLU A 85 19.95 -14.03 16.96
CA GLU A 85 20.11 -15.48 16.98
C GLU A 85 18.77 -16.21 16.78
N GLU A 86 17.76 -15.87 17.59
CA GLU A 86 16.43 -16.49 17.55
C GLU A 86 15.73 -16.35 16.18
N ASN A 87 16.05 -15.28 15.43
CA ASN A 87 15.42 -14.99 14.15
C ASN A 87 16.33 -15.28 12.93
N LYS A 88 17.47 -15.92 13.13
CA LYS A 88 18.45 -16.26 12.08
C LYS A 88 18.85 -15.05 11.22
N ILE A 89 19.07 -13.91 11.86
CA ILE A 89 19.43 -12.65 11.22
C ILE A 89 20.95 -12.53 11.11
N VAL A 90 21.47 -11.91 10.04
CA VAL A 90 22.88 -11.56 9.95
C VAL A 90 23.20 -10.43 10.95
N PRO A 91 24.11 -10.63 11.93
CA PRO A 91 24.37 -9.62 12.97
C PRO A 91 24.82 -8.26 12.43
N TYR A 92 25.63 -8.28 11.35
CA TYR A 92 26.10 -7.05 10.69
C TYR A 92 24.94 -6.18 10.20
N THR A 93 23.96 -6.77 9.52
CA THR A 93 22.82 -6.03 8.95
C THR A 93 21.89 -5.50 10.03
N MET A 94 21.75 -6.21 11.15
CA MET A 94 21.02 -5.70 12.31
C MET A 94 21.74 -4.48 12.92
N ARG A 95 23.07 -4.51 13.04
CA ARG A 95 23.85 -3.36 13.52
C ARG A 95 23.74 -2.16 12.59
N GLU A 96 23.82 -2.38 11.28
CA GLU A 96 23.63 -1.35 10.26
C GLU A 96 22.26 -0.68 10.42
N PHE A 97 21.18 -1.48 10.52
CA PHE A 97 19.83 -0.98 10.78
C PHE A 97 19.77 -0.12 12.04
N ILE A 98 20.26 -0.63 13.17
CA ILE A 98 20.24 0.11 14.45
C ILE A 98 21.01 1.42 14.36
N ASN A 99 22.17 1.43 13.69
CA ASN A 99 22.99 2.62 13.55
C ASN A 99 22.31 3.66 12.66
N GLU A 100 21.73 3.26 11.53
CA GLU A 100 20.96 4.16 10.68
C GLU A 100 19.75 4.75 11.43
N GLN A 101 19.07 3.97 12.27
CA GLN A 101 17.98 4.50 13.10
C GLN A 101 18.45 5.46 14.21
N LYS A 102 19.71 5.40 14.64
CA LYS A 102 20.32 6.31 15.63
C LYS A 102 20.86 7.60 15.00
N VAL A 103 21.37 7.53 13.77
CA VAL A 103 22.02 8.66 13.06
C VAL A 103 21.00 9.68 12.55
N SER A 104 19.73 9.30 12.35
CA SER A 104 18.62 10.23 12.08
C SER A 104 18.24 11.10 13.31
N GLY A 105 19.24 11.54 14.08
CA GLY A 105 19.14 12.18 15.38
C GLY A 105 18.17 13.35 15.43
N GLY A 106 17.34 13.36 16.47
CA GLY A 106 16.43 14.46 16.81
C GLY A 106 14.97 14.01 16.88
N GLY A 107 14.54 13.53 18.05
CA GLY A 107 13.12 13.54 18.47
C GLY A 107 12.10 12.70 17.71
N ASP A 108 12.37 12.20 16.50
CA ASP A 108 11.36 11.51 15.68
C ASP A 108 11.87 10.16 15.10
N GLY A 109 12.86 9.58 15.77
CA GLY A 109 13.37 8.24 15.47
C GLY A 109 12.25 7.23 15.63
N ARG A 110 11.83 6.57 14.55
CA ARG A 110 10.71 5.60 14.48
C ARG A 110 10.70 4.53 15.58
N LEU A 111 11.86 4.26 16.18
CA LEU A 111 12.04 3.31 17.27
C LEU A 111 12.06 3.98 18.68
N SER A 112 12.38 5.28 18.79
CA SER A 112 12.27 6.04 20.05
C SER A 112 10.82 6.40 20.39
N ASN A 113 9.98 6.73 19.41
CA ASN A 113 8.56 7.06 19.65
C ASN A 113 7.70 5.86 20.09
N ASN A 114 8.24 4.63 19.99
CA ASN A 114 7.53 3.39 20.31
C ASN A 114 8.03 2.69 21.58
N ASP A 115 8.93 3.33 22.35
CA ASP A 115 9.63 2.74 23.51
C ASP A 115 10.24 1.37 23.19
N ILE A 116 10.76 1.17 21.99
CA ILE A 116 11.28 -0.13 21.54
C ILE A 116 12.60 -0.43 22.23
N PHE A 117 13.49 0.56 22.28
CA PHE A 117 14.75 0.47 23.01
C PHE A 117 14.60 1.13 24.35
N ARG A 118 15.09 0.47 25.40
CA ARG A 118 15.10 1.03 26.74
C ARG A 118 16.47 0.83 27.36
N LYS A 119 17.01 1.92 27.92
CA LYS A 119 18.19 1.86 28.76
C LYS A 119 17.79 1.37 30.15
N ASN A 120 18.69 0.65 30.81
CA ASN A 120 18.46 0.15 32.15
C ASN A 120 19.79 -0.04 32.88
N ILE A 121 19.88 0.39 34.13
CA ILE A 121 21.15 0.39 34.88
C ILE A 121 21.69 -1.00 35.23
N PHE A 122 20.84 -2.05 35.21
CA PHE A 122 21.27 -3.42 35.41
C PHE A 122 21.78 -4.09 34.12
N SER A 123 21.53 -3.46 32.98
CA SER A 123 21.91 -3.97 31.66
C SER A 123 23.37 -3.65 31.31
N ASP A 124 23.94 -4.39 30.37
CA ASP A 124 25.31 -4.12 29.90
C ASP A 124 25.31 -2.84 29.04
N PRO A 125 26.04 -1.78 29.41
CA PRO A 125 26.05 -0.51 28.68
C PRO A 125 26.58 -0.63 27.24
N LYS A 126 27.33 -1.70 26.94
CA LYS A 126 27.84 -1.95 25.59
C LYS A 126 26.84 -2.63 24.67
N LYS A 127 25.75 -3.16 25.23
CA LYS A 127 24.72 -3.91 24.49
C LYS A 127 23.47 -3.06 24.30
N VAL A 128 22.76 -3.36 23.21
CA VAL A 128 21.46 -2.75 22.93
C VAL A 128 20.37 -3.74 23.33
N TYR A 129 19.33 -3.23 23.98
CA TYR A 129 18.22 -4.02 24.50
C TYR A 129 16.90 -3.55 23.92
N VAL A 130 16.02 -4.51 23.65
CA VAL A 130 14.65 -4.29 23.18
C VAL A 130 13.67 -4.74 24.24
N VAL A 131 12.58 -4.00 24.42
CA VAL A 131 11.49 -4.41 25.31
C VAL A 131 10.82 -5.67 24.73
N LYS A 132 10.77 -6.75 25.51
CA LYS A 132 10.25 -8.08 25.10
C LYS A 132 8.91 -8.01 24.38
N ARG A 133 7.95 -7.23 24.91
CA ARG A 133 6.61 -7.06 24.32
C ARG A 133 6.60 -6.36 22.95
N ARG A 134 7.71 -5.71 22.58
CA ARG A 134 7.88 -4.94 21.33
C ARG A 134 8.79 -5.63 20.30
N VAL A 135 9.35 -6.81 20.60
CA VAL A 135 10.26 -7.52 19.70
C VAL A 135 9.64 -7.76 18.32
N ASN A 136 8.36 -8.15 18.24
CA ASN A 136 7.69 -8.35 16.95
C ASN A 136 7.57 -7.05 16.14
N VAL A 137 7.29 -5.92 16.80
CA VAL A 137 7.20 -4.60 16.14
C VAL A 137 8.57 -4.19 15.60
N PHE A 138 9.61 -4.37 16.44
CA PHE A 138 10.99 -4.13 16.05
C PHE A 138 11.43 -4.98 14.84
N LEU A 139 11.13 -6.29 14.88
CA LEU A 139 11.44 -7.22 13.78
C LEU A 139 10.69 -6.85 12.50
N ASN A 140 9.41 -6.46 12.59
CA ASN A 140 8.66 -6.00 11.42
C ASN A 140 9.35 -4.79 10.78
N TYR A 141 9.77 -3.78 11.56
CA TYR A 141 10.52 -2.64 11.02
C TYR A 141 11.85 -3.07 10.38
N PHE A 142 12.56 -4.01 11.00
CA PHE A 142 13.81 -4.54 10.45
C PHE A 142 13.60 -5.29 9.14
N PHE A 143 12.59 -6.17 9.03
CA PHE A 143 12.33 -6.91 7.80
C PHE A 143 11.81 -6.02 6.67
N ILE A 144 11.04 -4.99 7.01
CA ILE A 144 10.66 -3.90 6.11
C ILE A 144 11.92 -3.22 5.55
N TYR A 145 12.84 -2.84 6.42
CA TYR A 145 14.11 -2.24 6.02
C TYR A 145 14.93 -3.17 5.09
N LEU A 146 14.95 -4.48 5.37
CA LEU A 146 15.60 -5.44 4.49
C LEU A 146 14.91 -5.56 3.13
N SER A 147 13.57 -5.53 3.09
CA SER A 147 12.82 -5.62 1.84
C SER A 147 13.10 -4.44 0.91
N GLU A 148 13.29 -3.24 1.46
CA GLU A 148 13.68 -2.03 0.74
C GLU A 148 15.04 -2.17 0.06
N LYS A 149 16.00 -2.84 0.72
CA LYS A 149 17.34 -3.09 0.18
C LYS A 149 17.40 -4.34 -0.73
N SER A 150 16.29 -5.07 -0.91
CA SER A 150 16.29 -6.29 -1.71
C SER A 150 16.33 -6.00 -3.21
N LYS A 151 17.17 -6.72 -3.95
CA LYS A 151 17.18 -6.68 -5.43
C LYS A 151 16.19 -7.70 -6.01
N ARG A 152 15.61 -7.31 -7.15
CA ARG A 152 14.48 -7.93 -7.87
C ARG A 152 14.71 -9.42 -8.20
N GLN A 153 13.77 -10.26 -7.77
CA GLN A 153 13.54 -11.68 -8.11
C GLN A 153 14.68 -12.65 -7.82
N ILE A 154 14.39 -13.77 -7.14
CA ILE A 154 15.28 -14.95 -7.13
C ILE A 154 14.47 -16.25 -7.22
N ALA A 155 14.92 -17.16 -8.07
CA ALA A 155 14.56 -18.57 -8.02
C ALA A 155 15.05 -19.19 -6.69
N SER A 156 14.15 -19.43 -5.75
CA SER A 156 14.47 -20.17 -4.52
C SER A 156 13.98 -21.61 -4.66
N LEU A 157 14.87 -22.59 -4.60
CA LEU A 157 14.48 -24.01 -4.60
C LEU A 157 13.56 -24.31 -3.39
N PRO A 158 12.33 -24.79 -3.59
CA PRO A 158 11.56 -25.43 -2.53
C PRO A 158 12.15 -26.82 -2.21
N SER A 159 11.73 -27.38 -1.07
CA SER A 159 12.15 -28.68 -0.52
C SER A 159 11.74 -29.88 -1.39
N ASP A 160 10.89 -29.64 -2.38
CA ASP A 160 10.04 -30.61 -3.06
C ASP A 160 10.72 -31.26 -4.29
N GLY A 161 11.95 -30.84 -4.62
CA GLY A 161 12.74 -31.39 -5.74
C GLY A 161 12.43 -30.80 -7.12
N GLU A 162 11.30 -30.11 -7.31
CA GLU A 162 11.05 -29.27 -8.50
C GLU A 162 11.45 -27.81 -8.25
N LEU A 163 12.22 -27.23 -9.17
CA LEU A 163 12.68 -25.83 -9.12
C LEU A 163 11.50 -24.84 -9.29
N THR A 164 10.80 -24.53 -8.20
CA THR A 164 9.79 -23.45 -8.20
C THR A 164 10.46 -22.09 -8.02
N THR A 165 10.31 -21.19 -9.00
CA THR A 165 10.80 -19.82 -8.88
C THR A 165 9.75 -18.94 -8.21
N PHE A 166 10.14 -18.23 -7.15
CA PHE A 166 9.27 -17.31 -6.43
C PHE A 166 9.61 -15.85 -6.76
N LYS A 167 8.59 -14.99 -6.81
CA LYS A 167 8.68 -13.57 -7.12
C LYS A 167 8.12 -12.73 -5.98
N LEU A 168 8.37 -11.42 -6.04
CA LEU A 168 7.70 -10.48 -5.16
C LEU A 168 6.18 -10.58 -5.35
N LEU A 169 5.45 -10.44 -4.25
CA LEU A 169 3.99 -10.54 -4.16
C LEU A 169 3.38 -11.92 -4.45
N ASP A 170 4.19 -12.95 -4.72
CA ASP A 170 3.69 -14.33 -4.76
C ASP A 170 3.00 -14.69 -3.44
N ASP A 171 1.83 -15.31 -3.56
CA ASP A 171 1.11 -15.90 -2.44
C ASP A 171 1.77 -17.25 -2.09
N VAL A 172 2.12 -17.40 -0.82
CA VAL A 172 2.86 -18.54 -0.31
C VAL A 172 2.29 -19.01 1.01
N GLN A 173 2.61 -20.25 1.35
CA GLN A 173 2.30 -20.80 2.66
C GLN A 173 3.56 -21.38 3.31
N ASN A 174 3.59 -21.31 4.64
CA ASN A 174 4.59 -22.04 5.43
C ASN A 174 4.15 -23.50 5.66
N LYS A 175 5.00 -24.29 6.34
CA LYS A 175 4.70 -25.69 6.71
C LYS A 175 3.42 -25.87 7.53
N THR A 176 3.02 -24.84 8.31
CA THR A 176 1.79 -24.86 9.12
C THR A 176 0.57 -24.33 8.35
N SER A 177 0.64 -24.26 7.02
CA SER A 177 -0.44 -23.77 6.13
C SER A 177 -0.87 -22.32 6.40
N THR A 178 -0.02 -21.52 7.06
CA THR A 178 -0.25 -20.10 7.27
C THR A 178 0.14 -19.34 6.00
N ARG A 179 -0.81 -18.56 5.45
CA ARG A 179 -0.63 -17.81 4.19
C ARG A 179 0.01 -16.45 4.41
N GLY A 180 0.86 -16.07 3.48
CA GLY A 180 1.47 -14.75 3.42
C GLY A 180 1.93 -14.41 2.01
N ARG A 181 2.44 -13.20 1.85
CA ARG A 181 3.01 -12.72 0.58
C ARG A 181 4.50 -12.47 0.71
N ILE A 182 5.25 -12.79 -0.32
CA ILE A 182 6.66 -12.43 -0.39
C ILE A 182 6.78 -10.92 -0.60
N ILE A 183 7.42 -10.23 0.34
CA ILE A 183 7.62 -8.78 0.28
C ILE A 183 9.07 -8.39 -0.02
N GLY A 184 10.00 -9.34 0.00
CA GLY A 184 11.41 -9.08 -0.24
C GLY A 184 12.25 -10.34 -0.15
N PHE A 185 13.54 -10.21 -0.47
CA PHE A 185 14.52 -11.28 -0.34
C PHE A 185 15.78 -10.74 0.33
N ALA A 186 16.28 -11.41 1.37
CA ALA A 186 17.54 -11.03 1.99
C ALA A 186 18.30 -12.26 2.47
N ARG A 187 19.62 -12.11 2.68
CA ARG A 187 20.44 -13.20 3.21
C ARG A 187 20.17 -13.38 4.70
N ASN A 188 19.94 -14.63 5.11
CA ASN A 188 19.83 -15.00 6.52
C ASN A 188 21.22 -15.19 7.15
N ALA A 189 21.27 -15.56 8.44
CA ALA A 189 22.51 -15.85 9.17
C ALA A 189 23.43 -16.87 8.47
N ASP A 190 22.86 -17.84 7.75
CA ASP A 190 23.59 -18.86 6.97
C ASP A 190 24.08 -18.34 5.61
N LYS A 191 23.94 -17.03 5.36
CA LYS A 191 24.21 -16.36 4.08
C LYS A 191 23.36 -16.88 2.92
N LYS A 192 22.32 -17.66 3.20
CA LYS A 192 21.35 -18.15 2.22
C LYS A 192 20.34 -17.06 1.93
N LEU A 193 20.11 -16.80 0.65
CA LEU A 193 19.09 -15.87 0.24
C LEU A 193 17.72 -16.46 0.55
N THR A 194 16.94 -15.73 1.34
CA THR A 194 15.73 -16.22 1.98
C THR A 194 14.58 -15.24 1.72
N PRO A 195 13.37 -15.71 1.36
CA PRO A 195 12.22 -14.85 1.20
C PRO A 195 11.80 -14.25 2.55
N ILE A 196 11.42 -12.98 2.50
CA ILE A 196 10.78 -12.24 3.58
C ILE A 196 9.29 -12.28 3.30
N VAL A 197 8.53 -12.89 4.21
CA VAL A 197 7.09 -13.11 4.02
C VAL A 197 6.30 -12.31 5.04
N ALA A 198 5.31 -11.56 4.55
CA ALA A 198 4.33 -10.86 5.35
C ALA A 198 3.05 -11.70 5.44
N PHE A 199 2.72 -12.16 6.64
CA PHE A 199 1.54 -12.99 6.90
C PHE A 199 0.31 -12.14 7.19
N LEU A 200 -0.87 -12.67 6.87
CA LEU A 200 -2.17 -12.01 7.11
C LEU A 200 -2.46 -11.63 8.57
N ASN A 201 -1.68 -12.13 9.53
CA ASN A 201 -1.76 -11.75 10.94
C ASN A 201 -0.83 -10.57 11.31
N GLY A 202 -0.20 -9.93 10.32
CA GLY A 202 0.72 -8.80 10.48
C GLY A 202 2.15 -9.18 10.88
N LYS A 203 2.47 -10.47 11.03
CA LYS A 203 3.85 -10.91 11.29
C LYS A 203 4.66 -10.91 10.00
N ILE A 204 5.90 -10.43 10.06
CA ILE A 204 6.87 -10.53 8.97
C ILE A 204 8.05 -11.40 9.44
N SER A 205 8.52 -12.33 8.61
CA SER A 205 9.69 -13.15 8.94
C SER A 205 10.39 -13.73 7.72
N PHE A 206 11.64 -14.16 7.91
CA PHE A 206 12.28 -15.10 7.00
C PHE A 206 11.60 -16.45 6.99
N LEU A 207 11.50 -17.08 5.83
CA LEU A 207 11.08 -18.47 5.70
C LEU A 207 12.05 -19.24 4.82
N SER A 208 12.76 -20.21 5.41
CA SER A 208 13.67 -21.09 4.67
C SER A 208 12.95 -22.10 3.79
N GLU A 209 11.69 -22.41 4.13
CA GLU A 209 10.85 -23.34 3.37
C GLU A 209 9.48 -22.70 3.17
N ILE A 210 9.14 -22.47 1.90
CA ILE A 210 7.87 -21.90 1.45
C ILE A 210 7.31 -22.78 0.35
N PHE A 211 5.99 -22.90 0.33
CA PHE A 211 5.26 -23.59 -0.72
C PHE A 211 4.43 -22.58 -1.48
N SER A 212 4.34 -22.74 -2.80
CA SER A 212 3.45 -21.91 -3.61
C SER A 212 2.01 -22.11 -3.14
N TRP A 213 1.28 -21.00 -3.04
CA TRP A 213 -0.15 -21.04 -2.81
C TRP A 213 -0.86 -20.28 -3.93
N PRO A 214 -1.77 -20.91 -4.69
CA PRO A 214 -2.11 -22.34 -4.70
C PRO A 214 -0.96 -23.28 -5.08
N LYS A 215 -1.09 -24.58 -4.77
CA LYS A 215 -0.10 -25.61 -5.13
C LYS A 215 0.10 -25.75 -6.66
N LYS A 216 -0.90 -25.41 -7.46
CA LYS A 216 -0.80 -25.28 -8.93
C LYS A 216 -1.17 -23.87 -9.33
N LYS A 217 -0.25 -23.15 -9.98
CA LYS A 217 -0.58 -21.87 -10.63
C LYS A 217 -1.54 -22.17 -11.77
N VAL A 218 -2.67 -21.47 -11.82
CA VAL A 218 -3.56 -21.53 -12.98
C VAL A 218 -2.86 -20.82 -14.12
N GLU A 219 -2.39 -21.60 -15.07
CA GLU A 219 -1.89 -21.05 -16.32
C GLU A 219 -3.07 -20.59 -17.15
N PHE A 220 -3.13 -19.30 -17.39
CA PHE A 220 -4.00 -18.78 -18.42
C PHE A 220 -3.20 -18.67 -19.71
N PRO A 221 -3.86 -18.79 -20.87
CA PRO A 221 -3.21 -18.60 -22.16
C PRO A 221 -2.48 -17.25 -22.17
N LYS A 222 -1.17 -17.28 -22.45
CA LYS A 222 -0.36 -16.07 -22.58
C LYS A 222 -0.90 -15.26 -23.75
N SER A 223 -1.50 -14.10 -23.45
CA SER A 223 -1.83 -13.14 -24.49
C SER A 223 -0.54 -12.66 -25.13
N LYS A 224 -0.46 -12.70 -26.47
CA LYS A 224 0.73 -12.25 -27.20
C LYS A 224 0.89 -10.74 -26.98
N THR A 225 2.08 -10.36 -26.56
CA THR A 225 2.59 -9.02 -26.34
C THR A 225 2.03 -7.99 -27.33
N ASN A 226 1.34 -6.97 -26.81
CA ASN A 226 1.30 -5.67 -27.46
C ASN A 226 2.55 -4.90 -27.05
N ASN A 227 3.22 -4.29 -28.04
CA ASN A 227 4.14 -3.17 -27.85
C ASN A 227 3.33 -1.99 -27.30
N GLY A 228 3.02 -2.06 -26.02
CA GLY A 228 2.08 -1.20 -25.34
C GLY A 228 2.80 -0.24 -24.42
N LYS A 229 2.16 0.90 -24.18
CA LYS A 229 2.59 1.84 -23.16
C LYS A 229 2.57 1.19 -21.78
N GLN A 230 3.55 1.57 -20.96
CA GLN A 230 3.71 1.06 -19.60
C GLN A 230 2.73 1.72 -18.63
N MET A 231 2.08 0.89 -17.83
CA MET A 231 1.25 1.26 -16.69
C MET A 231 2.00 1.01 -15.40
N ASN A 232 1.79 1.88 -14.42
CA ASN A 232 2.34 1.74 -13.08
C ASN A 232 1.21 1.64 -12.06
N PHE A 233 1.27 0.61 -11.24
CA PHE A 233 0.40 0.42 -10.08
C PHE A 233 1.24 0.51 -8.82
N SER A 234 0.66 1.07 -7.75
CA SER A 234 1.28 1.12 -6.42
C SER A 234 0.43 0.28 -5.49
N ILE A 235 0.97 -0.83 -4.98
CA ILE A 235 0.31 -1.72 -4.03
C ILE A 235 0.93 -1.50 -2.65
N SER A 236 0.17 -1.09 -1.65
CA SER A 236 0.76 -0.91 -0.32
C SER A 236 1.01 -2.26 0.36
N LEU A 237 1.91 -2.29 1.35
CA LEU A 237 2.05 -3.43 2.26
C LEU A 237 0.74 -3.73 3.00
N GLU A 238 -0.07 -2.71 3.28
CA GLU A 238 -1.36 -2.90 3.95
C GLU A 238 -2.34 -3.67 3.06
N ASP A 239 -2.39 -3.39 1.76
CA ASP A 239 -3.22 -4.13 0.80
C ASP A 239 -2.80 -5.60 0.69
N CYS A 240 -1.52 -5.88 0.83
CA CYS A 240 -0.99 -7.24 0.87
C CYS A 240 -1.50 -8.04 2.08
N LEU A 241 -1.82 -7.35 3.17
CA LEU A 241 -2.26 -7.89 4.46
C LEU A 241 -3.78 -7.84 4.65
N ASN A 242 -4.48 -7.02 3.86
CA ASN A 242 -5.91 -6.77 3.99
C ASN A 242 -6.72 -7.91 3.36
N LYS A 243 -7.54 -8.59 4.18
CA LYS A 243 -8.40 -9.70 3.74
C LYS A 243 -9.48 -9.28 2.74
N ASN A 244 -9.91 -8.01 2.78
CA ASN A 244 -10.99 -7.51 1.94
C ASN A 244 -10.53 -7.26 0.50
N THR A 245 -9.29 -6.77 0.32
CA THR A 245 -8.72 -6.49 -1.00
C THR A 245 -7.93 -7.69 -1.57
N TYR A 246 -7.72 -8.74 -0.75
CA TYR A 246 -6.90 -9.90 -1.11
C TYR A 246 -7.33 -10.60 -2.40
N GLY A 247 -8.64 -10.76 -2.62
CA GLY A 247 -9.18 -11.37 -3.84
C GLY A 247 -8.89 -10.54 -5.08
N TYR A 248 -9.15 -9.23 -5.01
CA TYR A 248 -8.87 -8.27 -6.09
C TYR A 248 -7.39 -8.21 -6.43
N LEU A 249 -6.55 -8.16 -5.40
CA LEU A 249 -5.10 -8.21 -5.57
C LEU A 249 -4.65 -9.52 -6.24
N ASN A 250 -5.23 -10.67 -5.86
CA ASN A 250 -4.90 -11.96 -6.49
C ASN A 250 -5.31 -12.05 -7.96
N ILE A 251 -6.50 -11.51 -8.32
CA ILE A 251 -6.93 -11.41 -9.72
C ILE A 251 -5.94 -10.54 -10.50
N PHE A 252 -5.63 -9.35 -9.97
CA PHE A 252 -4.70 -8.41 -10.59
C PHE A 252 -3.33 -9.08 -10.83
N LEU A 253 -2.73 -9.67 -9.80
CA LEU A 253 -1.42 -10.32 -9.89
C LEU A 253 -1.41 -11.47 -10.92
N ALA A 254 -2.45 -12.33 -10.91
CA ALA A 254 -2.55 -13.43 -11.85
C ALA A 254 -2.73 -12.98 -13.31
N VAL A 255 -3.33 -11.81 -13.54
CA VAL A 255 -3.40 -11.22 -14.88
C VAL A 255 -2.05 -10.67 -15.29
N VAL A 256 -1.43 -9.83 -14.46
CA VAL A 256 -0.16 -9.18 -14.83
C VAL A 256 0.98 -10.18 -15.00
N GLU A 257 1.02 -11.29 -14.26
CA GLU A 257 2.03 -12.35 -14.43
C GLU A 257 2.13 -12.93 -15.86
N LYS A 258 1.07 -12.81 -16.67
CA LYS A 258 1.06 -13.22 -18.09
C LYS A 258 1.75 -12.22 -19.01
N HIS A 259 2.04 -11.03 -18.51
CA HIS A 259 2.65 -9.92 -19.22
C HIS A 259 4.10 -9.73 -18.77
N ASN A 260 4.84 -8.87 -19.48
CA ASN A 260 6.14 -8.41 -19.01
C ASN A 260 5.93 -7.47 -17.83
N VAL A 261 6.30 -7.93 -16.64
CA VAL A 261 6.14 -7.20 -15.37
C VAL A 261 7.48 -6.92 -14.74
N ASP A 262 7.62 -5.70 -14.26
CA ASP A 262 8.69 -5.26 -13.39
C ASP A 262 8.13 -4.87 -12.02
N PHE A 263 8.89 -5.14 -10.96
CA PHE A 263 8.50 -4.85 -9.58
C PHE A 263 9.57 -4.02 -8.88
N GLU A 264 9.15 -2.99 -8.17
CA GLU A 264 10.02 -2.18 -7.32
C GLU A 264 9.41 -1.99 -5.95
N VAL A 265 10.24 -2.04 -4.91
CA VAL A 265 9.81 -1.71 -3.55
C VAL A 265 10.15 -0.24 -3.32
N VAL A 266 9.13 0.59 -3.09
CA VAL A 266 9.26 2.02 -2.84
C VAL A 266 8.77 2.34 -1.45
N ARG A 267 9.51 3.23 -0.78
CA ARG A 267 9.15 3.75 0.53
C ARG A 267 8.79 5.23 0.43
N THR A 268 7.55 5.56 0.79
CA THR A 268 7.10 6.94 0.93
C THR A 268 6.76 7.19 2.40
N GLY A 269 7.68 7.83 3.12
CA GLY A 269 7.53 8.07 4.56
C GLY A 269 7.44 6.74 5.36
N LYS A 270 6.29 6.49 5.99
CA LYS A 270 6.04 5.27 6.79
C LYS A 270 5.49 4.10 5.97
N THR A 271 5.07 4.36 4.73
CA THR A 271 4.38 3.38 3.90
C THR A 271 5.38 2.73 2.95
N ILE A 272 5.28 1.40 2.84
CA ILE A 272 5.92 0.63 1.78
C ILE A 272 4.87 0.37 0.72
N SER A 273 5.28 0.59 -0.53
CA SER A 273 4.50 0.22 -1.70
C SER A 273 5.34 -0.61 -2.65
N PHE A 274 4.70 -1.52 -3.34
CA PHE A 274 5.23 -2.29 -4.44
C PHE A 274 4.75 -1.62 -5.72
N MET A 275 5.66 -0.98 -6.43
CA MET A 275 5.38 -0.49 -7.76
C MET A 275 5.42 -1.67 -8.73
N VAL A 276 4.33 -1.85 -9.45
CA VAL A 276 4.18 -2.85 -10.50
C VAL A 276 4.11 -2.13 -11.82
N THR A 277 5.12 -2.33 -12.66
CA THR A 277 5.16 -1.79 -14.02
C THR A 277 4.85 -2.89 -15.01
N THR A 278 3.81 -2.70 -15.81
CA THR A 278 3.36 -3.68 -16.81
C THR A 278 2.82 -2.99 -18.04
N ASN A 279 2.75 -3.68 -19.17
CA ASN A 279 2.01 -3.18 -20.32
C ASN A 279 0.49 -3.25 -20.07
N ALA A 280 -0.26 -2.49 -20.86
CA ALA A 280 -1.71 -2.59 -20.99
C ALA A 280 -2.24 -4.03 -20.95
N PHE A 281 -3.32 -4.27 -20.20
CA PHE A 281 -3.92 -5.59 -20.05
C PHE A 281 -5.45 -5.52 -19.95
N VAL A 282 -6.07 -6.67 -20.19
CA VAL A 282 -7.52 -6.87 -20.09
C VAL A 282 -7.78 -8.01 -19.12
N ILE A 283 -8.66 -7.76 -18.15
CA ILE A 283 -9.19 -8.76 -17.22
C ILE A 283 -10.55 -9.19 -17.74
N ASN A 284 -10.69 -10.44 -18.17
CA ASN A 284 -12.00 -11.04 -18.42
C ASN A 284 -12.49 -11.68 -17.11
N LEU A 285 -13.56 -11.15 -16.51
CA LEU A 285 -14.02 -11.63 -15.21
C LEU A 285 -14.61 -13.05 -15.28
N ASN A 286 -15.09 -13.46 -16.45
CA ASN A 286 -15.60 -14.81 -16.68
C ASN A 286 -14.53 -15.90 -16.47
N ASP A 287 -13.25 -15.54 -16.59
CA ASP A 287 -12.13 -16.44 -16.33
C ASP A 287 -12.01 -16.80 -14.84
N PHE A 288 -12.56 -15.96 -13.96
CA PHE A 288 -12.44 -16.06 -12.51
C PHE A 288 -13.74 -16.48 -11.81
N LEU A 289 -14.88 -16.46 -12.51
CA LEU A 289 -16.16 -16.89 -11.96
C LEU A 289 -16.17 -18.40 -11.65
N THR A 290 -16.67 -18.73 -10.46
CA THR A 290 -16.84 -20.14 -10.03
C THR A 290 -18.07 -20.80 -10.66
N SER A 291 -19.07 -20.03 -11.10
CA SER A 291 -20.28 -20.54 -11.76
C SER A 291 -19.99 -21.31 -13.05
N ASN A 292 -18.92 -20.96 -13.74
CA ASN A 292 -18.54 -21.51 -15.04
C ASN A 292 -17.85 -22.88 -14.92
N LEU A 293 -17.51 -23.30 -13.71
CA LEU A 293 -16.90 -24.60 -13.46
C LEU A 293 -17.99 -25.63 -13.15
N THR A 294 -17.83 -26.85 -13.66
CA THR A 294 -18.79 -27.94 -13.38
C THR A 294 -18.43 -28.68 -12.09
N SER A 295 -17.14 -28.92 -11.85
CA SER A 295 -16.66 -29.66 -10.68
C SER A 295 -16.72 -28.85 -9.37
N LYS A 296 -17.24 -29.45 -8.30
CA LYS A 296 -17.19 -28.90 -6.93
C LYS A 296 -15.75 -28.65 -6.46
N SER A 297 -14.80 -29.52 -6.82
CA SER A 297 -13.39 -29.35 -6.45
C SER A 297 -12.78 -28.13 -7.14
N ALA A 298 -13.02 -27.97 -8.44
CA ALA A 298 -12.54 -26.83 -9.22
C ALA A 298 -13.16 -25.50 -8.72
N LYS A 299 -14.46 -25.49 -8.40
CA LYS A 299 -15.12 -24.33 -7.78
C LYS A 299 -14.46 -23.91 -6.48
N ARG A 300 -14.17 -24.90 -5.61
CA ARG A 300 -13.54 -24.68 -4.31
C ARG A 300 -12.10 -24.18 -4.47
N GLU A 301 -11.34 -24.76 -5.39
CA GLU A 301 -9.97 -24.34 -5.70
C GLU A 301 -9.93 -22.90 -6.21
N ARG A 302 -10.77 -22.55 -7.20
CA ARG A 302 -10.84 -21.18 -7.73
C ARG A 302 -11.25 -20.16 -6.66
N ALA A 303 -12.23 -20.50 -5.82
CA ALA A 303 -12.62 -19.69 -4.68
C ALA A 303 -11.48 -19.49 -3.66
N TYR A 304 -10.63 -20.52 -3.46
CA TYR A 304 -9.48 -20.40 -2.57
C TYR A 304 -8.35 -19.54 -3.13
N GLN A 305 -8.23 -19.47 -4.47
CA GLN A 305 -7.19 -18.74 -5.18
C GLN A 305 -7.52 -17.25 -5.33
N PHE A 306 -8.71 -16.93 -5.81
CA PHE A 306 -9.08 -15.55 -6.16
C PHE A 306 -10.17 -14.96 -5.24
N GLY A 307 -10.59 -15.71 -4.23
CA GLY A 307 -11.73 -15.36 -3.40
C GLY A 307 -13.05 -15.82 -4.01
N ASN A 308 -14.15 -15.64 -3.26
CA ASN A 308 -15.50 -15.98 -3.73
C ASN A 308 -16.04 -14.87 -4.65
N ILE A 309 -15.45 -14.74 -5.83
CA ILE A 309 -15.96 -13.84 -6.86
C ILE A 309 -17.33 -14.37 -7.30
N GLY A 310 -18.39 -13.61 -6.99
CA GLY A 310 -19.76 -13.91 -7.39
C GLY A 310 -20.52 -14.95 -6.56
N LYS A 311 -20.15 -15.23 -5.30
CA LYS A 311 -21.06 -15.96 -4.39
C LYS A 311 -22.05 -14.99 -3.76
N ALA A 312 -23.29 -15.08 -4.23
CA ALA A 312 -24.43 -14.52 -3.56
C ALA A 312 -24.60 -15.11 -2.16
N GLY A 313 -24.88 -14.24 -1.18
CA GLY A 313 -25.73 -14.66 -0.07
C GLY A 313 -27.09 -15.02 -0.63
N GLU A 314 -27.74 -16.04 -0.08
CA GLU A 314 -29.10 -16.43 -0.45
C GLU A 314 -30.03 -15.21 -0.29
N GLY A 315 -30.39 -14.55 -1.41
CA GLY A 315 -31.27 -13.38 -1.39
C GLY A 315 -30.98 -12.26 -2.37
N VAL A 316 -29.83 -12.23 -3.05
CA VAL A 316 -29.52 -11.18 -4.05
C VAL A 316 -29.38 -11.79 -5.45
N GLU A 317 -30.08 -11.20 -6.42
CA GLU A 317 -30.14 -11.65 -7.81
C GLU A 317 -28.74 -11.67 -8.44
N LYS A 318 -28.42 -12.73 -9.20
CA LYS A 318 -27.13 -12.92 -9.88
C LYS A 318 -26.70 -11.70 -10.73
N THR A 319 -27.66 -11.01 -11.34
CA THR A 319 -27.45 -9.80 -12.15
C THR A 319 -26.87 -8.65 -11.34
N LYS A 320 -27.45 -8.35 -10.17
CA LYS A 320 -26.96 -7.28 -9.27
C LYS A 320 -25.54 -7.56 -8.73
N TYR A 321 -25.20 -8.82 -8.52
CA TYR A 321 -23.84 -9.20 -8.08
C TYR A 321 -22.77 -9.04 -9.14
N LEU A 322 -23.09 -9.40 -10.38
CA LEU A 322 -22.18 -9.23 -11.51
C LEU A 322 -21.96 -7.76 -11.83
N GLU A 323 -22.80 -6.84 -11.38
CA GLU A 323 -22.56 -5.39 -11.47
C GLU A 323 -21.67 -4.88 -10.33
N PHE A 324 -21.86 -5.39 -9.11
CA PHE A 324 -21.12 -4.94 -7.91
C PHE A 324 -19.64 -5.34 -7.92
N VAL A 325 -19.32 -6.61 -8.22
CA VAL A 325 -17.93 -7.12 -8.16
C VAL A 325 -16.98 -6.42 -9.15
N PRO A 326 -17.36 -6.18 -10.42
CA PRO A 326 -16.53 -5.39 -11.32
C PRO A 326 -16.35 -3.95 -10.85
N GLN A 327 -17.37 -3.32 -10.23
CA GLN A 327 -17.25 -1.97 -9.70
C GLN A 327 -16.23 -1.89 -8.56
N GLU A 328 -16.25 -2.84 -7.62
CA GLU A 328 -15.24 -2.91 -6.55
C GLU A 328 -13.83 -3.16 -7.10
N MET A 329 -13.69 -4.04 -8.09
CA MET A 329 -12.40 -4.29 -8.73
C MET A 329 -11.90 -3.07 -9.51
N VAL A 330 -12.78 -2.34 -10.20
CA VAL A 330 -12.43 -1.07 -10.86
C VAL A 330 -12.02 -0.02 -9.82
N GLY A 331 -12.74 0.08 -8.70
CA GLY A 331 -12.39 0.95 -7.58
C GLY A 331 -11.01 0.62 -7.01
N PHE A 332 -10.74 -0.67 -6.75
CA PHE A 332 -9.43 -1.16 -6.35
C PHE A 332 -8.37 -0.74 -7.36
N LEU A 333 -8.49 -1.10 -8.63
CA LEU A 333 -7.48 -0.78 -9.64
C LEU A 333 -7.22 0.72 -9.76
N LYS A 334 -8.27 1.55 -9.78
CA LYS A 334 -8.16 3.02 -9.84
C LYS A 334 -7.42 3.59 -8.62
N SER A 335 -7.75 3.13 -7.41
CA SER A 335 -7.07 3.59 -6.18
C SER A 335 -5.57 3.27 -6.15
N HIS A 336 -5.13 2.27 -6.93
CA HIS A 336 -3.74 1.85 -7.01
C HIS A 336 -3.05 2.34 -8.30
N CYS A 337 -3.73 3.07 -9.17
CA CYS A 337 -3.15 3.67 -10.38
C CYS A 337 -2.38 4.94 -10.02
N LEU A 338 -1.13 5.04 -10.46
CA LEU A 338 -0.27 6.16 -10.07
C LEU A 338 -0.46 7.47 -10.86
N GLU A 339 -1.26 7.51 -11.94
CA GLU A 339 -1.85 8.75 -12.56
C GLU A 339 -2.22 8.55 -14.03
N LYS A 340 -1.46 7.74 -14.77
CA LYS A 340 -1.61 7.65 -16.24
C LYS A 340 -2.55 6.55 -16.71
N ALA A 341 -2.99 5.67 -15.82
CA ALA A 341 -3.74 4.48 -16.18
C ALA A 341 -5.26 4.75 -16.14
N THR A 342 -5.91 4.56 -17.28
CA THR A 342 -7.36 4.57 -17.44
C THR A 342 -7.89 3.16 -17.19
N VAL A 343 -8.86 3.04 -16.28
CA VAL A 343 -9.57 1.79 -15.99
C VAL A 343 -11.03 1.96 -16.39
N PHE A 344 -11.50 1.12 -17.32
CA PHE A 344 -12.90 1.09 -17.73
C PHE A 344 -13.46 -0.33 -17.76
N LEU A 345 -14.76 -0.39 -17.53
CA LEU A 345 -15.56 -1.61 -17.53
C LEU A 345 -16.32 -1.70 -18.87
N THR A 346 -16.32 -2.85 -19.50
CA THR A 346 -17.28 -3.17 -20.56
C THR A 346 -18.45 -3.93 -19.97
N SER A 347 -19.67 -3.46 -20.23
CA SER A 347 -20.93 -4.13 -19.85
C SER A 347 -21.35 -5.18 -20.90
N GLY A 348 -22.19 -6.14 -20.49
CA GLY A 348 -22.70 -7.23 -21.32
C GLY A 348 -22.36 -8.62 -20.78
N ASP A 349 -22.61 -9.67 -21.57
CA ASP A 349 -22.43 -11.07 -21.18
C ASP A 349 -20.97 -11.46 -20.88
N ASN A 350 -20.01 -10.67 -21.38
CA ASN A 350 -18.59 -10.81 -21.12
C ASN A 350 -18.04 -9.55 -20.43
N PRO A 351 -18.19 -9.43 -19.10
CA PRO A 351 -17.66 -8.28 -18.37
C PRO A 351 -16.12 -8.28 -18.42
N GLN A 352 -15.55 -7.23 -19.01
CA GLN A 352 -14.11 -7.03 -19.10
C GLN A 352 -13.71 -5.75 -18.41
N ILE A 353 -12.60 -5.79 -17.67
CA ILE A 353 -11.95 -4.61 -17.12
C ILE A 353 -10.69 -4.37 -17.93
N LYS A 354 -10.55 -3.15 -18.42
CA LYS A 354 -9.51 -2.75 -19.35
C LYS A 354 -8.65 -1.68 -18.70
N CYS A 355 -7.34 -1.93 -18.64
CA CYS A 355 -6.35 -1.01 -18.07
C CYS A 355 -5.36 -0.59 -19.16
N TYR A 356 -5.23 0.71 -19.41
CA TYR A 356 -4.31 1.30 -20.39
C TYR A 356 -3.73 2.60 -19.89
N THR A 357 -2.61 3.09 -20.45
CA THR A 357 -2.22 4.50 -20.26
C THR A 357 -2.62 5.39 -21.42
N ASP A 358 -3.02 6.62 -21.14
CA ASP A 358 -3.52 7.56 -22.15
C ASP A 358 -2.59 7.72 -23.36
N TYR A 359 -3.15 7.46 -24.54
CA TYR A 359 -3.52 8.55 -25.44
C TYR A 359 -5.01 8.30 -25.65
N VAL A 360 -5.81 9.22 -25.13
CA VAL A 360 -7.16 9.56 -25.56
C VAL A 360 -7.55 8.86 -26.86
N MET A 361 -8.56 7.98 -26.82
CA MET A 361 -9.43 7.81 -27.99
C MET A 361 -10.87 8.22 -27.72
N LEU A 362 -11.07 9.43 -27.21
CA LEU A 362 -12.33 10.18 -27.41
C LEU A 362 -12.64 10.51 -28.88
N PRO A 363 -11.71 10.55 -29.88
CA PRO A 363 -12.10 10.70 -31.26
C PRO A 363 -12.87 9.48 -31.78
N LEU A 364 -12.74 8.29 -31.18
CA LEU A 364 -13.40 7.08 -31.68
C LEU A 364 -14.91 7.01 -31.42
N MET A 365 -15.45 7.83 -30.52
CA MET A 365 -16.91 7.88 -30.31
C MET A 365 -17.62 8.78 -31.33
N PHE A 366 -16.90 9.57 -32.10
CA PHE A 366 -17.47 10.30 -33.23
C PHE A 366 -17.35 9.46 -34.50
N PRO A 367 -18.45 9.27 -35.26
CA PRO A 367 -18.37 8.80 -36.64
C PRO A 367 -17.34 9.62 -37.41
N LYS A 368 -16.71 9.00 -38.41
CA LYS A 368 -15.62 9.62 -39.18
C LYS A 368 -16.05 10.96 -39.77
N GLU A 369 -17.31 11.03 -40.20
CA GLU A 369 -17.95 12.20 -40.80
C GLU A 369 -18.03 13.38 -39.82
N MET A 370 -18.28 13.10 -38.53
CA MET A 370 -18.30 14.10 -37.46
C MET A 370 -16.90 14.58 -37.10
N ARG A 371 -15.93 13.67 -37.04
CA ARG A 371 -14.52 14.07 -36.84
C ARG A 371 -14.07 15.01 -37.95
N ASP A 372 -14.36 14.66 -39.20
CA ASP A 372 -14.00 15.45 -40.36
C ASP A 372 -14.71 16.81 -40.35
N ALA A 373 -15.98 16.87 -39.90
CA ALA A 373 -16.73 18.12 -39.75
C ALA A 373 -16.16 19.04 -38.66
N VAL A 374 -15.83 18.50 -37.48
CA VAL A 374 -15.22 19.26 -36.38
C VAL A 374 -13.83 19.78 -36.76
N VAL A 375 -13.04 18.97 -37.46
CA VAL A 375 -11.73 19.38 -37.99
C VAL A 375 -11.87 20.50 -39.02
N ARG A 376 -12.84 20.39 -39.95
CA ARG A 376 -13.12 21.46 -40.91
C ARG A 376 -13.54 22.75 -40.20
N LEU A 377 -14.49 22.69 -39.27
CA LEU A 377 -14.96 23.85 -38.52
C LEU A 377 -13.85 24.50 -37.67
N ALA A 378 -12.99 23.70 -37.04
CA ALA A 378 -11.83 24.19 -36.30
C ALA A 378 -10.88 24.97 -37.22
N ASN A 379 -10.58 24.41 -38.40
CA ASN A 379 -9.70 25.03 -39.38
C ASN A 379 -10.30 26.32 -39.97
N THR A 380 -11.59 26.32 -40.34
CA THR A 380 -12.26 27.48 -40.91
C THR A 380 -12.32 28.67 -39.93
N ASN A 381 -12.39 28.39 -38.64
CA ASN A 381 -12.54 29.43 -37.60
C ASN A 381 -11.25 29.73 -36.83
N GLY A 382 -10.10 29.14 -37.23
CA GLY A 382 -8.81 29.38 -36.57
C GLY A 382 -8.74 28.91 -35.12
N ILE A 383 -9.56 27.93 -34.74
CA ILE A 383 -9.62 27.37 -33.38
C ILE A 383 -8.87 26.03 -33.36
N SER A 384 -8.15 25.72 -32.29
CA SER A 384 -7.49 24.42 -32.20
C SER A 384 -8.51 23.29 -32.17
N THR A 385 -8.26 22.25 -32.97
CA THR A 385 -9.14 21.08 -33.09
C THR A 385 -9.46 20.46 -31.74
N SER A 386 -8.47 20.40 -30.83
CA SER A 386 -8.64 19.91 -29.46
C SER A 386 -9.64 20.74 -28.65
N ARG A 387 -9.62 22.07 -28.79
CA ARG A 387 -10.56 22.96 -28.09
C ARG A 387 -11.97 22.81 -28.66
N MET A 388 -12.10 22.66 -29.98
CA MET A 388 -13.37 22.42 -30.64
C MET A 388 -14.01 21.09 -30.20
N PHE A 389 -13.23 20.01 -30.10
CA PHE A 389 -13.72 18.72 -29.58
C PHE A 389 -14.17 18.81 -28.11
N MET A 390 -13.43 19.53 -27.27
CA MET A 390 -13.79 19.71 -25.86
C MET A 390 -15.08 20.53 -25.71
N THR A 391 -15.27 21.57 -26.51
CA THR A 391 -16.50 22.38 -26.50
C THR A 391 -17.70 21.58 -27.01
N ALA A 392 -17.55 20.81 -28.09
CA ALA A 392 -18.60 19.93 -28.59
C ALA A 392 -18.98 18.86 -27.55
N PHE A 393 -17.99 18.33 -26.82
CA PHE A 393 -18.21 17.39 -25.73
C PHE A 393 -18.95 18.02 -24.54
N GLN A 394 -18.54 19.20 -24.09
CA GLN A 394 -19.18 19.94 -23.00
C GLN A 394 -20.63 20.34 -23.32
N ALA A 395 -20.90 20.70 -24.57
CA ALA A 395 -22.24 21.02 -25.08
C ALA A 395 -23.18 19.80 -25.11
N SER A 396 -22.63 18.59 -25.23
CA SER A 396 -23.43 17.37 -25.44
C SER A 396 -24.15 16.83 -24.20
N GLN A 397 -23.86 17.33 -22.99
CA GLN A 397 -24.50 17.02 -21.68
C GLN A 397 -25.27 15.67 -21.56
N ILE A 398 -24.77 14.49 -22.01
CA ILE A 398 -25.56 13.23 -21.87
C ILE A 398 -24.71 11.98 -21.54
N PHE A 399 -25.30 11.21 -20.62
CA PHE A 399 -24.95 9.93 -20.01
C PHE A 399 -24.95 8.73 -20.99
N LEU A 400 -24.27 7.67 -20.57
CA LEU A 400 -24.03 6.42 -21.30
C LEU A 400 -25.24 5.46 -21.25
N ASN A 401 -26.01 5.36 -22.34
CA ASN A 401 -26.62 4.12 -22.86
C ASN A 401 -26.77 4.22 -24.40
N GLU A 402 -26.88 3.09 -25.11
CA GLU A 402 -26.87 3.02 -26.58
C GLU A 402 -28.09 3.69 -27.26
N THR A 403 -29.24 3.72 -26.57
CA THR A 403 -30.45 4.45 -26.98
C THR A 403 -30.28 5.96 -26.77
N ASP A 404 -29.60 6.36 -25.68
CA ASP A 404 -29.25 7.75 -25.38
C ASP A 404 -28.17 8.29 -26.32
N LEU A 405 -27.30 7.41 -26.87
CA LEU A 405 -26.29 7.76 -27.85
C LEU A 405 -26.91 8.27 -29.16
N ASN A 406 -27.97 7.62 -29.67
CA ASN A 406 -28.64 8.07 -30.91
C ASN A 406 -29.39 9.40 -30.70
N ILE A 407 -30.01 9.59 -29.53
CA ILE A 407 -30.69 10.84 -29.16
C ILE A 407 -29.67 11.97 -28.96
N ALA A 408 -28.54 11.68 -28.29
CA ALA A 408 -27.45 12.61 -28.08
C ALA A 408 -26.79 12.98 -29.42
N MET A 409 -26.54 12.01 -30.30
CA MET A 409 -26.04 12.24 -31.66
C MET A 409 -26.99 13.13 -32.46
N GLY A 410 -28.31 12.89 -32.40
CA GLY A 410 -29.32 13.75 -33.03
C GLY A 410 -29.30 15.19 -32.51
N LYS A 411 -29.25 15.37 -31.18
CA LYS A 411 -29.14 16.70 -30.55
C LYS A 411 -27.85 17.42 -30.91
N MET A 412 -26.75 16.69 -31.01
CA MET A 412 -25.44 17.24 -31.30
C MET A 412 -25.30 17.62 -32.78
N TYR A 413 -25.88 16.84 -33.71
CA TYR A 413 -26.04 17.25 -35.12
C TYR A 413 -26.87 18.53 -35.25
N GLN A 414 -27.98 18.64 -34.52
CA GLN A 414 -28.79 19.86 -34.50
C GLN A 414 -28.03 21.06 -33.93
N MET A 415 -27.27 20.88 -32.84
CA MET A 415 -26.41 21.93 -32.30
C MET A 415 -25.32 22.37 -33.28
N MET A 416 -24.61 21.43 -33.92
CA MET A 416 -23.58 21.78 -34.91
C MET A 416 -24.17 22.49 -36.12
N SER A 417 -25.34 22.06 -36.61
CA SER A 417 -26.04 22.74 -37.71
C SER A 417 -26.53 24.14 -37.32
N ALA A 418 -27.00 24.32 -36.08
CA ALA A 418 -27.40 25.62 -35.57
C ALA A 418 -26.18 26.55 -35.39
N LEU A 419 -25.07 26.03 -34.86
CA LEU A 419 -23.81 26.77 -34.73
C LEU A 419 -23.29 27.23 -36.09
N ASP A 420 -23.28 26.33 -37.08
CA ASP A 420 -22.86 26.64 -38.44
C ASP A 420 -23.76 27.74 -39.07
N THR A 421 -25.08 27.67 -38.85
CA THR A 421 -26.03 28.67 -39.33
C THR A 421 -25.78 30.05 -38.69
N VAL A 422 -25.59 30.10 -37.37
CA VAL A 422 -25.38 31.34 -36.63
C VAL A 422 -24.03 31.96 -36.95
N LEU A 423 -22.97 31.16 -37.06
CA LEU A 423 -21.63 31.63 -37.45
C LEU A 423 -21.59 32.08 -38.92
N THR A 424 -22.40 31.47 -39.80
CA THR A 424 -22.55 31.91 -41.19
C THR A 424 -23.38 33.21 -41.29
N GLN A 425 -24.33 33.42 -40.38
CA GLN A 425 -25.13 34.66 -40.31
C GLN A 425 -24.32 35.82 -39.71
N GLU A 426 -23.54 35.60 -38.64
CA GLU A 426 -22.67 36.64 -38.05
C GLU A 426 -21.55 37.06 -39.00
N ASN A 427 -20.98 36.14 -39.78
CA ASN A 427 -20.01 36.48 -40.82
C ASN A 427 -20.63 37.27 -41.99
N LYS A 428 -21.95 37.17 -42.21
CA LYS A 428 -22.69 38.00 -43.19
C LYS A 428 -23.13 39.34 -42.60
N SER A 429 -23.38 39.42 -41.29
CA SER A 429 -23.83 40.63 -40.59
C SER A 429 -22.67 41.36 -39.89
N ASN A 430 -21.52 41.48 -40.53
CA ASN A 430 -20.47 42.36 -40.00
C ASN A 430 -20.70 43.78 -40.49
N LYS A 431 -21.51 44.53 -39.73
CA LYS A 431 -21.30 45.95 -39.45
C LYS A 431 -22.09 46.33 -38.18
N THR A 432 -21.33 46.68 -37.14
CA THR A 432 -21.73 47.45 -35.94
C THR A 432 -22.48 46.78 -34.78
N SER A 433 -22.00 45.64 -34.27
CA SER A 433 -22.22 45.29 -32.86
C SER A 433 -21.05 44.49 -32.27
N LYS A 434 -20.82 44.59 -30.96
CA LYS A 434 -19.74 43.87 -30.25
C LYS A 434 -19.88 42.36 -30.48
N PRO A 435 -18.77 41.62 -30.68
CA PRO A 435 -18.82 40.17 -30.84
C PRO A 435 -19.38 39.54 -29.56
N LYS A 436 -20.48 38.81 -29.67
CA LYS A 436 -21.01 37.99 -28.58
C LYS A 436 -20.01 36.89 -28.25
N THR A 437 -19.85 36.57 -26.98
CA THR A 437 -19.02 35.43 -26.60
C THR A 437 -19.76 34.13 -26.96
N MET A 438 -19.01 33.05 -27.14
CA MET A 438 -19.57 31.72 -27.46
C MET A 438 -20.57 31.23 -26.40
N VAL A 439 -20.44 31.71 -25.16
CA VAL A 439 -21.39 31.45 -24.07
C VAL A 439 -22.71 32.19 -24.30
N ASP A 440 -22.65 33.47 -24.68
CA ASP A 440 -23.83 34.29 -24.98
C ASP A 440 -24.66 33.72 -26.14
N LEU A 441 -23.98 33.21 -27.17
CA LEU A 441 -24.61 32.57 -28.33
C LEU A 441 -25.30 31.25 -27.99
N ILE A 442 -24.72 30.47 -27.06
CA ILE A 442 -25.30 29.22 -26.59
C ILE A 442 -26.49 29.49 -25.65
N GLU A 443 -26.40 30.51 -24.78
CA GLU A 443 -27.50 30.93 -23.90
C GLU A 443 -28.69 31.49 -24.69
N ASP A 444 -28.46 32.26 -25.76
CA ASP A 444 -29.51 32.79 -26.65
C ASP A 444 -30.31 31.66 -27.33
N ILE A 445 -29.63 30.60 -27.79
CA ILE A 445 -30.26 29.43 -28.42
C ILE A 445 -31.07 28.60 -27.40
N LEU A 446 -30.59 28.52 -26.16
CA LEU A 446 -31.28 27.80 -25.08
C LEU A 446 -32.49 28.60 -24.57
N HIS A 447 -32.41 29.93 -24.53
CA HIS A 447 -33.53 30.79 -24.17
C HIS A 447 -34.60 30.86 -25.25
N SER A 448 -34.23 30.90 -26.54
CA SER A 448 -35.22 30.95 -27.64
C SER A 448 -36.15 29.75 -27.66
N LYS A 449 -35.62 28.55 -27.35
CA LYS A 449 -36.41 27.30 -27.30
C LYS A 449 -37.34 27.19 -26.08
N LYS A 450 -36.98 27.81 -24.94
CA LYS A 450 -37.89 27.92 -23.79
C LYS A 450 -39.10 28.81 -24.10
N SER A 451 -38.90 29.93 -24.77
CA SER A 451 -40.00 30.82 -25.21
C SER A 451 -40.92 30.17 -26.24
N THR A 452 -40.42 29.32 -27.15
CA THR A 452 -41.27 28.59 -28.11
C THR A 452 -42.08 27.47 -27.45
N GLN A 453 -41.58 26.85 -26.37
CA GLN A 453 -42.35 25.86 -25.61
C GLN A 453 -43.43 26.49 -24.72
N GLN A 454 -43.22 27.70 -24.21
CA GLN A 454 -44.24 28.43 -23.44
C GLN A 454 -45.37 29.00 -24.33
N ALA A 455 -45.05 29.49 -25.54
CA ALA A 455 -46.05 29.98 -26.49
C ALA A 455 -46.99 28.86 -27.02
N ASN A 456 -46.51 27.63 -27.09
CA ASN A 456 -47.32 26.47 -27.49
C ASN A 456 -48.17 25.89 -26.34
N LEU A 457 -47.93 26.30 -25.09
CA LEU A 457 -48.72 25.91 -23.91
C LEU A 457 -49.83 26.91 -23.56
N GLU A 458 -49.77 28.14 -24.10
CA GLU A 458 -50.82 29.17 -23.94
C GLU A 458 -51.79 29.24 -25.15
N SER A 459 -51.62 28.35 -26.14
CA SER A 459 -52.47 28.24 -27.33
C SER A 459 -53.21 26.89 -27.46
N GLU A 460 -53.15 26.06 -26.41
CA GLU A 460 -54.13 25.01 -26.09
C GLU A 460 -54.97 25.47 -24.89
#